data_AF-A0A9W6KGD8-F1
#
_entry.id   AF-A0A9W6KGD8-F1
#
_cell.length_a   1.000
_cell.length_b   1.000
_cell.length_c   1.000
_cell.angle_alpha   90.00
_cell.angle_beta   90.00
_cell.angle_gamma   90.00
#
_symmetry.space_group_name_H-M   'P 1'
#
loop_
_entity.id
_entity.type
_entity.pdbx_description
1 polymer ?
#
loop_
_entity_poly.entity_id
_entity_poly.type
_entity_poly.pdbx_seq_one_letter_code
_entity_poly.pdbx_strand_id
1 'polypeptide(L)'
;MDSSVQPGRRLVPVVLGAVALVAVVVEAVAAANPGRYIVLVPAGRPAVVAVVLAAALVVAGVAVGLLVRRTVAAKVVAGGTAVVALVVVCWGIEVGRANDGRQRGETDLVAVSPDGRFELVLVHYPSSEAPRDYLRLRSRDGVGTRESGQSLACFSKQYDVNAPEDQFGQASFVAEREVEIWAAAGEPFRTTFDPASLNAGATWSRGCDA
;
A
#
# COMPACT_ATOMS: atom_id res chain seq x y z
N MET A 1 10.32 -57.60 -10.44
CA MET A 1 10.81 -56.50 -9.61
C MET A 1 10.53 -55.21 -10.38
N ASP A 2 9.31 -54.70 -10.28
CA ASP A 2 8.92 -53.45 -10.95
C ASP A 2 9.04 -52.30 -9.96
N SER A 3 10.03 -51.46 -10.19
CA SER A 3 10.24 -50.19 -9.51
C SER A 3 9.25 -49.17 -10.08
N SER A 4 7.97 -49.28 -9.70
CA SER A 4 6.97 -48.27 -10.04
C SER A 4 7.30 -46.96 -9.31
N VAL A 5 7.99 -46.06 -10.01
CA VAL A 5 8.31 -44.71 -9.56
C VAL A 5 6.98 -43.96 -9.35
N GLN A 6 6.57 -43.74 -8.10
CA GLN A 6 5.36 -43.00 -7.78
C GLN A 6 5.49 -41.52 -8.23
N PRO A 7 4.70 -41.06 -9.22
CA PRO A 7 4.83 -39.71 -9.80
C PRO A 7 4.49 -38.58 -8.81
N GLY A 8 3.80 -38.87 -7.70
CA GLY A 8 3.37 -37.87 -6.73
C GLY A 8 4.49 -37.23 -5.89
N ARG A 9 5.67 -37.86 -5.78
CA ARG A 9 6.76 -37.35 -4.92
C ARG A 9 7.50 -36.13 -5.47
N ARG A 10 7.42 -35.87 -6.78
CA ARG A 10 8.13 -34.74 -7.42
C ARG A 10 7.34 -33.44 -7.45
N LEU A 11 6.02 -33.48 -7.29
CA LEU A 11 5.15 -32.31 -7.38
C LEU A 11 5.26 -31.38 -6.17
N VAL A 12 5.49 -31.93 -4.98
CA VAL A 12 5.53 -31.17 -3.73
C VAL A 12 6.66 -30.12 -3.67
N PRO A 13 7.93 -30.43 -3.98
CA PRO A 13 8.99 -29.41 -3.97
C PRO A 13 8.78 -28.34 -5.06
N VAL A 14 8.14 -28.71 -6.18
CA VAL A 14 7.80 -27.76 -7.25
C VAL A 14 6.73 -26.77 -6.79
N VAL A 15 5.68 -27.26 -6.12
CA VAL A 15 4.61 -26.41 -5.57
C VAL A 15 5.17 -25.47 -4.48
N LEU A 16 6.02 -25.98 -3.59
CA LEU A 16 6.68 -25.17 -2.57
C LEU A 16 7.60 -24.09 -3.17
N GLY A 17 8.39 -24.45 -4.17
CA GLY A 17 9.24 -23.51 -4.91
C GLY A 17 8.41 -22.43 -5.59
N ALA A 18 7.27 -22.79 -6.18
CA ALA A 18 6.37 -21.84 -6.83
C ALA A 18 5.74 -20.86 -5.83
N VAL A 19 5.27 -21.34 -4.66
CA VAL A 19 4.69 -20.48 -3.63
C VAL A 19 5.73 -19.52 -3.04
N ALA A 20 6.94 -20.01 -2.76
CA ALA A 20 8.03 -19.16 -2.28
C ALA A 20 8.43 -18.11 -3.32
N LEU A 21 8.49 -18.48 -4.60
CA LEU A 21 8.78 -17.54 -5.68
C LEU A 21 7.72 -16.45 -5.78
N VAL A 22 6.43 -16.79 -5.72
CA VAL A 22 5.33 -15.82 -5.75
C VAL A 22 5.43 -14.84 -4.58
N ALA A 23 5.70 -15.34 -3.37
CA ALA A 23 5.92 -14.50 -2.20
C ALA A 23 7.08 -13.51 -2.37
N VAL A 24 8.24 -14.00 -2.84
CA VAL A 24 9.43 -13.16 -3.09
C VAL A 24 9.15 -12.11 -4.15
N VAL A 25 8.45 -12.47 -5.23
CA VAL A 25 8.08 -11.52 -6.28
C VAL A 25 7.13 -10.44 -5.75
N VAL A 26 6.13 -10.80 -4.93
CA VAL A 26 5.22 -9.83 -4.32
C VAL A 26 5.95 -8.87 -3.39
N GLU A 27 6.87 -9.36 -2.56
CA GLU A 27 7.70 -8.49 -1.70
C GLU A 27 8.67 -7.61 -2.49
N ALA A 28 9.33 -8.16 -3.52
CA ALA A 28 10.23 -7.39 -4.37
C ALA A 28 9.48 -6.26 -5.10
N VAL A 29 8.27 -6.53 -5.57
CA VAL A 29 7.39 -5.51 -6.20
C VAL A 29 6.93 -4.47 -5.17
N ALA A 30 6.63 -4.87 -3.93
CA ALA A 30 6.26 -3.95 -2.86
C ALA A 30 7.45 -3.06 -2.41
N ALA A 31 8.65 -3.63 -2.30
CA ALA A 31 9.88 -2.93 -1.91
C ALA A 31 10.38 -1.98 -3.01
N ALA A 32 10.21 -2.36 -4.28
CA ALA A 32 10.51 -1.50 -5.44
C ALA A 32 9.47 -0.39 -5.66
N ASN A 33 8.47 -0.26 -4.77
CA ASN A 33 7.46 0.78 -4.81
C ASN A 33 7.59 1.81 -3.67
N PRO A 34 8.75 2.48 -3.52
CA PRO A 34 9.01 3.38 -2.38
C PRO A 34 8.08 4.59 -2.33
N GLY A 35 7.46 4.98 -3.45
CA GLY A 35 6.49 6.08 -3.52
C GLY A 35 5.02 5.67 -3.43
N ARG A 36 4.70 4.39 -3.16
CA ARG A 36 3.32 3.87 -3.13
C ARG A 36 2.51 4.13 -4.42
N TYR A 37 3.17 4.12 -5.57
CA TYR A 37 2.57 4.33 -6.89
C TYR A 37 1.63 3.18 -7.33
N ILE A 38 1.45 2.14 -6.53
CA ILE A 38 0.57 1.02 -6.83
C ILE A 38 -0.02 0.56 -5.51
N VAL A 39 -1.29 0.87 -5.27
CA VAL A 39 -2.04 0.33 -4.15
C VAL A 39 -2.61 -1.02 -4.59
N LEU A 40 -1.87 -2.09 -4.33
CA LEU A 40 -2.36 -3.44 -4.52
C LEU A 40 -3.38 -3.73 -3.41
N VAL A 41 -4.68 -3.80 -3.71
CA VAL A 41 -5.66 -4.34 -2.78
C VAL A 41 -5.67 -5.86 -2.94
N PRO A 42 -5.36 -6.69 -1.91
CA PRO A 42 -5.18 -6.39 -0.49
C PRO A 42 -3.71 -6.27 0.00
N ALA A 43 -2.71 -6.41 -0.86
CA ALA A 43 -1.29 -6.42 -0.49
C ALA A 43 -0.75 -5.11 0.13
N GLY A 44 -1.51 -4.01 0.05
CA GLY A 44 -1.26 -2.78 0.80
C GLY A 44 -1.50 -2.93 2.30
N ARG A 45 -2.04 -4.04 2.80
CA ARG A 45 -2.16 -4.32 4.23
C ARG A 45 -1.00 -5.23 4.66
N PRO A 46 0.11 -4.70 5.22
CA PRO A 46 1.28 -5.51 5.58
C PRO A 46 0.92 -6.69 6.51
N ALA A 47 -0.08 -6.50 7.38
CA ALA A 47 -0.62 -7.57 8.21
C ALA A 47 -1.25 -8.72 7.39
N VAL A 48 -1.95 -8.42 6.29
CA VAL A 48 -2.55 -9.46 5.42
C VAL A 48 -1.47 -10.23 4.69
N VAL A 49 -0.44 -9.55 4.18
CA VAL A 49 0.71 -10.20 3.52
C VAL A 49 1.45 -11.11 4.49
N ALA A 50 1.71 -10.63 5.71
CA ALA A 50 2.34 -11.42 6.77
C ALA A 50 1.51 -12.67 7.14
N VAL A 51 0.19 -12.54 7.24
CA VAL A 51 -0.72 -13.68 7.51
C VAL A 51 -0.70 -14.70 6.38
N VAL A 52 -0.73 -14.25 5.11
CA VAL A 52 -0.68 -15.15 3.95
C VAL A 52 0.64 -15.90 3.87
N LEU A 53 1.77 -15.22 4.09
CA LEU A 53 3.10 -15.83 4.19
C LEU A 53 3.19 -16.86 5.32
N ALA A 54 2.70 -16.51 6.50
CA ALA A 54 2.68 -17.40 7.65
C ALA A 54 1.82 -18.65 7.38
N ALA A 55 0.64 -18.49 6.78
CA ALA A 55 -0.22 -19.60 6.38
C ALA A 55 0.46 -20.51 5.35
N ALA A 56 1.13 -19.93 4.34
CA ALA A 56 1.87 -20.69 3.34
C ALA A 56 3.01 -21.51 3.96
N LEU A 57 3.78 -20.93 4.89
CA LEU A 57 4.84 -21.61 5.62
C LEU A 57 4.31 -22.74 6.52
N VAL A 58 3.16 -22.54 7.17
CA VAL A 58 2.52 -23.58 7.99
C VAL A 58 2.04 -24.74 7.12
N VAL A 59 1.35 -24.47 6.01
CA VAL A 59 0.89 -25.50 5.07
C VAL A 59 2.08 -26.28 4.50
N ALA A 60 3.17 -25.58 4.17
CA ALA A 60 4.43 -26.20 3.73
C ALA A 60 5.02 -27.14 4.79
N GLY A 61 5.13 -26.68 6.04
CA GLY A 61 5.64 -27.47 7.16
C GLY A 61 4.80 -28.71 7.44
N VAL A 62 3.47 -28.58 7.42
CA VAL A 62 2.53 -29.70 7.59
C VAL A 62 2.66 -30.70 6.44
N ALA A 63 2.74 -30.24 5.19
CA ALA A 63 2.91 -31.11 4.03
C ALA A 63 4.21 -31.93 4.11
N VAL A 64 5.33 -31.30 4.49
CA VAL A 64 6.61 -31.98 4.69
C VAL A 64 6.54 -32.97 5.86
N GLY A 65 5.94 -32.59 6.99
CA GLY A 65 5.77 -33.49 8.15
C GLY A 65 4.94 -34.74 7.82
N LEU A 66 3.87 -34.57 7.06
CA LEU A 66 2.99 -35.65 6.60
C LEU A 66 3.63 -36.58 5.56
N LEU A 67 4.69 -36.13 4.88
CA LEU A 67 5.44 -36.92 3.90
C LEU A 67 6.62 -37.69 4.51
N VAL A 68 7.23 -37.14 5.56
CA VAL A 68 8.43 -37.72 6.19
C VAL A 68 8.07 -38.71 7.32
N ARG A 69 6.81 -38.66 7.82
CA ARG A 69 6.07 -39.56 8.76
C ARG A 69 6.78 -40.16 9.99
N ARG A 70 8.11 -40.33 10.11
CA ARG A 70 8.75 -41.11 11.19
C ARG A 70 10.17 -40.73 11.60
N THR A 71 10.67 -39.53 11.31
CA THR A 71 12.00 -39.12 11.82
C THR A 71 11.91 -37.90 12.72
N VAL A 72 12.80 -37.83 13.71
CA VAL A 72 12.98 -36.65 14.58
C VAL A 72 13.13 -35.38 13.74
N ALA A 73 13.74 -35.49 12.56
CA ALA A 73 13.83 -34.44 11.56
C ALA A 73 12.47 -33.84 11.15
N ALA A 74 11.40 -34.63 11.04
CA ALA A 74 10.07 -34.12 10.71
C ALA A 74 9.50 -33.23 11.83
N LYS A 75 9.76 -33.58 13.10
CA LYS A 75 9.37 -32.76 14.25
C LYS A 75 10.18 -31.46 14.34
N VAL A 76 11.48 -31.54 14.05
CA VAL A 76 12.36 -30.36 14.01
C VAL A 76 11.95 -29.40 12.88
N VAL A 77 11.65 -29.91 11.69
CA VAL A 77 11.20 -29.08 10.55
C VAL A 77 9.83 -28.45 10.82
N ALA A 78 8.88 -29.20 11.38
CA ALA A 78 7.57 -28.67 11.76
C ALA A 78 7.68 -27.61 12.87
N GLY A 79 8.52 -27.85 13.88
CA GLY A 79 8.79 -26.87 14.94
C GLY A 79 9.48 -25.60 14.41
N GLY A 80 10.49 -25.76 13.55
CA GLY A 80 11.21 -24.65 12.94
C GLY A 80 10.31 -23.78 12.05
N THR A 81 9.45 -24.40 11.23
CA THR A 81 8.48 -23.66 10.40
C THR A 81 7.44 -22.91 11.23
N ALA A 82 6.96 -23.48 12.34
CA ALA A 82 6.07 -22.78 13.26
C ALA A 82 6.74 -21.57 13.92
N VAL A 83 8.00 -21.69 14.34
CA VAL A 83 8.77 -20.58 14.93
C VAL A 83 9.01 -19.48 13.89
N VAL A 84 9.40 -19.82 12.67
CA VAL A 84 9.59 -18.82 11.59
C VAL A 84 8.27 -18.12 11.27
N ALA A 85 7.16 -18.86 11.16
CA ALA A 85 5.84 -18.27 10.95
C ALA A 85 5.46 -17.30 12.07
N LEU A 86 5.72 -17.66 13.34
CA LEU A 86 5.47 -16.79 14.48
C LEU A 86 6.33 -15.51 14.42
N VAL A 87 7.62 -15.63 14.10
CA VAL A 87 8.51 -14.46 13.94
C VAL A 87 8.03 -13.54 12.83
N VAL A 88 7.62 -14.09 11.68
CA VAL A 88 7.07 -13.31 10.56
C VAL A 88 5.78 -12.60 10.96
N VAL A 89 4.89 -13.25 11.70
CA VAL A 89 3.65 -12.63 12.20
C VAL A 89 3.96 -11.53 13.20
N CYS A 90 4.82 -11.79 14.19
CA CYS A 90 5.19 -10.80 15.20
C CYS A 90 5.88 -9.58 14.56
N TRP A 91 6.82 -9.81 13.64
CA TRP A 91 7.47 -8.75 12.88
C TRP A 91 6.46 -7.99 12.02
N GLY A 92 5.57 -8.69 11.31
CA GLY A 92 4.52 -8.09 10.50
C GLY A 92 3.54 -7.22 11.30
N ILE A 93 3.23 -7.61 12.54
CA ILE A 93 2.41 -6.82 13.48
C ILE A 93 3.17 -5.57 13.92
N GLU A 94 4.45 -5.68 14.29
CA GLU A 94 5.26 -4.53 14.70
C GLU A 94 5.50 -3.54 13.55
N VAL A 95 5.78 -4.03 12.34
CA VAL A 95 5.86 -3.19 11.13
C VAL A 95 4.49 -2.60 10.78
N GLY A 96 3.41 -3.36 11.02
CA GLY A 96 2.04 -2.85 10.91
C GLY A 96 1.82 -1.67 11.85
N ARG A 97 2.15 -1.82 13.14
CA ARG A 97 2.02 -0.78 14.18
C ARG A 97 2.95 0.41 13.96
N ALA A 98 4.19 0.19 13.56
CA ALA A 98 5.13 1.26 13.22
C ALA A 98 4.67 2.06 12.00
N ASN A 99 3.95 1.40 11.07
CA ASN A 99 3.27 2.08 9.99
C ASN A 99 1.92 2.67 10.41
N ASP A 100 1.22 2.13 11.41
CA ASP A 100 -0.01 2.72 11.97
C ASP A 100 0.30 3.99 12.79
N GLY A 101 1.52 4.11 13.34
CA GLY A 101 2.06 5.36 13.90
C GLY A 101 2.28 6.46 12.85
N ARG A 102 2.37 6.09 11.56
CA ARG A 102 2.10 6.99 10.44
C ARG A 102 0.62 6.83 10.08
N GLN A 103 -0.27 7.32 10.95
CA GLN A 103 -1.73 7.26 10.77
C GLN A 103 -2.05 7.43 9.28
N ARG A 104 -2.57 6.36 8.65
CA ARG A 104 -3.10 6.47 7.30
C ARG A 104 -4.13 7.57 7.36
N GLY A 105 -3.81 8.68 6.70
CA GLY A 105 -4.74 9.78 6.70
C GLY A 105 -6.07 9.32 6.17
N GLU A 106 -7.14 9.75 6.82
CA GLU A 106 -8.49 9.54 6.28
C GLU A 106 -8.50 10.13 4.87
N THR A 107 -8.95 9.33 3.90
CA THR A 107 -8.85 9.69 2.49
C THR A 107 -10.23 9.91 1.93
N ASP A 108 -10.53 11.15 1.57
CA ASP A 108 -11.80 11.54 1.00
C ASP A 108 -11.70 11.72 -0.51
N LEU A 109 -12.65 11.16 -1.24
CA LEU A 109 -12.79 11.41 -2.66
C LEU A 109 -13.40 12.80 -2.87
N VAL A 110 -12.63 13.70 -3.46
CA VAL A 110 -13.05 15.09 -3.68
C VAL A 110 -13.74 15.24 -5.03
N ALA A 111 -13.12 14.74 -6.10
CA ALA A 111 -13.63 14.87 -7.46
C ALA A 111 -13.14 13.72 -8.35
N VAL A 112 -13.84 13.53 -9.47
CA VAL A 112 -13.47 12.58 -10.52
C VAL A 112 -13.33 13.35 -11.83
N SER A 113 -12.32 13.00 -12.64
CA SER A 113 -12.12 13.62 -13.94
C SER A 113 -13.30 13.35 -14.88
N PRO A 114 -13.56 14.20 -15.89
CA PRO A 114 -14.66 14.01 -16.84
C PRO A 114 -14.64 12.66 -17.57
N ASP A 115 -13.46 12.11 -17.82
CA ASP A 115 -13.25 10.80 -18.46
C ASP A 115 -13.32 9.62 -17.47
N GLY A 116 -13.48 9.88 -16.16
CA GLY A 116 -13.57 8.87 -15.11
C GLY A 116 -12.24 8.19 -14.75
N ARG A 117 -11.12 8.62 -15.34
CA ARG A 117 -9.81 7.95 -15.21
C ARG A 117 -8.98 8.42 -14.03
N PHE A 118 -9.25 9.61 -13.51
CA PHE A 118 -8.51 10.20 -12.41
C PHE A 118 -9.45 10.63 -11.30
N GLU A 119 -8.94 10.58 -10.08
CA GLU A 119 -9.61 11.02 -8.87
C GLU A 119 -8.72 12.03 -8.16
N LEU A 120 -9.35 13.07 -7.63
CA LEU A 120 -8.75 13.92 -6.62
C LEU A 120 -9.10 13.35 -5.26
N VAL A 121 -8.08 13.08 -4.47
CA VAL A 121 -8.23 12.55 -3.11
C VAL A 121 -7.59 13.50 -2.12
N LEU A 122 -8.31 13.78 -1.03
CA LEU A 122 -7.82 14.56 0.10
C LEU A 122 -7.38 13.59 1.19
N VAL A 123 -6.12 13.67 1.59
CA VAL A 123 -5.56 12.80 2.63
C VAL A 123 -5.34 13.63 3.88
N HIS A 124 -6.15 13.37 4.90
CA HIS A 124 -6.12 14.04 6.20
C HIS A 124 -5.08 13.40 7.10
N TYR A 125 -3.95 14.04 7.35
CA TYR A 125 -2.97 13.56 8.33
C TYR A 125 -3.25 14.18 9.69
N PRO A 126 -3.94 13.45 10.60
CA PRO A 126 -4.05 13.87 11.98
C PRO A 126 -2.65 14.00 12.60
N SER A 127 -2.38 15.17 13.15
CA SER A 127 -1.21 15.46 13.98
C SER A 127 -1.68 16.31 15.14
N SER A 128 -1.13 16.04 16.33
CA SER A 128 -1.47 16.79 17.54
C SER A 128 -1.00 18.24 17.49
N GLU A 129 0.01 18.54 16.68
CA GLU A 129 0.63 19.87 16.63
C GLU A 129 0.30 20.62 15.33
N ALA A 130 0.22 19.91 14.20
CA ALA A 130 -0.01 20.52 12.89
C ALA A 130 -0.71 19.52 11.94
N PRO A 131 -2.05 19.38 12.03
CA PRO A 131 -2.81 18.56 11.09
C PRO A 131 -2.63 19.11 9.67
N ARG A 132 -2.40 18.20 8.72
CA ARG A 132 -2.13 18.54 7.33
C ARG A 132 -3.06 17.78 6.41
N ASP A 133 -3.66 18.49 5.47
CA ASP A 133 -4.44 17.91 4.40
C ASP A 133 -3.64 17.99 3.11
N TYR A 134 -3.40 16.83 2.48
CA TYR A 134 -2.73 16.78 1.18
C TYR A 134 -3.72 16.40 0.11
N LEU A 135 -3.85 17.24 -0.91
CA LEU A 135 -4.60 16.91 -2.11
C LEU A 135 -3.69 16.17 -3.08
N ARG A 136 -4.12 15.00 -3.55
CA ARG A 136 -3.36 14.12 -4.45
C ARG A 136 -4.19 13.64 -5.61
N LEU A 137 -3.50 13.17 -6.65
CA LEU A 137 -4.10 12.51 -7.80
C LEU A 137 -4.05 11.00 -7.62
N ARG A 138 -5.13 10.33 -7.99
CA ARG A 138 -5.18 8.87 -8.05
C ARG A 138 -5.72 8.43 -9.41
N SER A 139 -5.02 7.52 -10.09
CA SER A 139 -5.54 6.89 -11.32
C SER A 139 -6.48 5.73 -11.00
N ARG A 140 -7.48 5.55 -11.86
CA ARG A 140 -8.40 4.41 -11.88
C ARG A 140 -8.03 3.49 -13.04
N ASP A 141 -7.09 2.59 -12.83
CA ASP A 141 -6.69 1.59 -13.84
C ASP A 141 -7.11 0.17 -13.42
N GLY A 142 -8.40 0.00 -13.11
CA GLY A 142 -9.00 -1.30 -12.79
C GLY A 142 -8.45 -1.91 -11.49
N VAL A 143 -7.71 -3.03 -11.59
CA VAL A 143 -7.07 -3.72 -10.45
C VAL A 143 -5.84 -2.99 -9.90
N GLY A 144 -5.31 -2.01 -10.64
CA GLY A 144 -4.27 -1.12 -10.17
C GLY A 144 -4.81 0.29 -9.97
N THR A 145 -4.69 0.83 -8.76
CA THR A 145 -4.82 2.27 -8.53
C THR A 145 -3.46 2.84 -8.17
N ARG A 146 -3.04 3.89 -8.88
CA ARG A 146 -1.80 4.61 -8.58
C ARG A 146 -2.12 5.95 -7.97
N GLU A 147 -1.56 6.22 -6.80
CA GLU A 147 -1.58 7.56 -6.21
C GLU A 147 -0.32 8.32 -6.60
N SER A 148 -0.42 9.64 -6.78
CA SER A 148 0.71 10.51 -7.05
C SER A 148 1.65 10.55 -5.85
N GLY A 149 2.95 10.41 -6.11
CA GLY A 149 3.97 10.61 -5.07
C GLY A 149 4.12 12.07 -4.65
N GLN A 150 3.74 12.99 -5.55
CA GLN A 150 3.68 14.43 -5.32
C GLN A 150 2.26 14.86 -4.95
N SER A 151 2.13 15.75 -3.96
CA SER A 151 0.85 16.38 -3.62
C SER A 151 0.59 17.56 -4.54
N LEU A 152 -0.63 17.67 -5.06
CA LEU A 152 -1.10 18.84 -5.82
C LEU A 152 -1.14 20.08 -4.93
N ALA A 153 -1.67 19.91 -3.72
CA ALA A 153 -1.72 20.96 -2.73
C ALA A 153 -1.51 20.41 -1.31
N CYS A 154 -1.06 21.28 -0.41
CA CYS A 154 -0.98 21.03 1.02
C CYS A 154 -1.62 22.17 1.78
N PHE A 155 -2.44 21.81 2.77
CA PHE A 155 -3.12 22.73 3.68
C PHE A 155 -2.75 22.33 5.11
N SER A 156 -2.27 23.28 5.92
CA SER A 156 -1.93 23.04 7.32
C SER A 156 -2.83 23.87 8.21
N LYS A 157 -3.58 23.21 9.08
CA LYS A 157 -4.42 23.90 10.06
C LYS A 157 -3.62 24.04 11.35
N GLN A 158 -2.92 25.17 11.51
CA GLN A 158 -2.29 25.48 12.80
C GLN A 158 -3.39 25.73 13.84
N TYR A 159 -3.32 25.03 14.98
CA TYR A 159 -4.36 25.09 16.02
C TYR A 159 -4.61 26.50 16.55
N ASP A 160 -3.60 27.36 16.56
CA ASP A 160 -3.67 28.70 17.13
C ASP A 160 -3.99 29.81 16.11
N VAL A 161 -4.08 29.48 14.81
CA VAL A 161 -4.33 30.46 13.76
C VAL A 161 -5.53 30.01 12.92
N ASN A 162 -6.69 30.62 13.17
CA ASN A 162 -7.85 30.51 12.29
C ASN A 162 -7.57 31.30 11.00
N ALA A 163 -6.69 30.78 10.13
CA ALA A 163 -6.44 31.28 8.79
C ALA A 163 -7.29 30.46 7.80
N PRO A 164 -8.50 30.90 7.42
CA PRO A 164 -9.32 30.20 6.43
C PRO A 164 -8.63 30.07 5.07
N GLU A 165 -7.67 30.94 4.76
CA GLU A 165 -6.81 30.86 3.58
C GLU A 165 -5.84 29.67 3.59
N ASP A 166 -5.60 29.07 4.76
CA ASP A 166 -4.75 27.90 4.93
C ASP A 166 -5.53 26.58 5.05
N GLN A 167 -6.86 26.64 4.96
CA GLN A 167 -7.74 25.47 5.03
C GLN A 167 -8.19 25.05 3.64
N PHE A 168 -8.30 23.74 3.42
CA PHE A 168 -8.90 23.22 2.19
C PHE A 168 -10.36 23.67 2.08
N GLY A 169 -10.74 24.20 0.92
CA GLY A 169 -12.13 24.55 0.60
C GLY A 169 -12.76 23.51 -0.31
N GLN A 170 -12.34 23.49 -1.58
CA GLN A 170 -12.82 22.56 -2.58
C GLN A 170 -11.76 22.32 -3.66
N ALA A 171 -11.90 21.24 -4.42
CA ALA A 171 -11.15 21.07 -5.65
C ALA A 171 -12.00 20.36 -6.70
N SER A 172 -11.75 20.66 -7.97
CA SER A 172 -12.47 20.06 -9.09
C SER A 172 -11.58 19.92 -10.32
N PHE A 173 -11.98 19.04 -11.24
CA PHE A 173 -11.41 19.00 -12.57
C PHE A 173 -12.10 20.04 -13.45
N VAL A 174 -11.34 20.98 -14.00
CA VAL A 174 -11.86 21.95 -14.99
C VAL A 174 -11.67 21.43 -16.42
N ALA A 175 -10.74 20.49 -16.61
CA ALA A 175 -10.57 19.70 -17.82
C ALA A 175 -10.06 18.29 -17.45
N GLU A 176 -9.90 17.40 -18.44
CA GLU A 176 -9.40 16.03 -18.21
C GLU A 176 -8.07 15.97 -17.43
N ARG A 177 -7.21 16.98 -17.60
CA ARG A 177 -5.85 17.04 -17.02
C ARG A 177 -5.55 18.34 -16.29
N GLU A 178 -6.58 19.12 -16.01
CA GLU A 178 -6.44 20.41 -15.33
C GLU A 178 -7.36 20.43 -14.13
N VAL A 179 -6.79 20.81 -13.00
CA VAL A 179 -7.47 20.86 -11.72
C VAL A 179 -7.47 22.28 -11.20
N GLU A 180 -8.59 22.65 -10.59
CA GLU A 180 -8.74 23.91 -9.88
C GLU A 180 -8.95 23.61 -8.40
N ILE A 181 -8.19 24.29 -7.55
CA ILE A 181 -8.10 24.04 -6.11
C ILE A 181 -8.37 25.37 -5.40
N TRP A 182 -9.23 25.32 -4.39
CA TRP A 182 -9.66 26.48 -3.62
C TRP A 182 -9.34 26.22 -2.15
N ALA A 183 -8.72 27.21 -1.51
CA ALA A 183 -8.74 27.29 -0.05
C ALA A 183 -10.15 27.71 0.42
N ALA A 184 -10.46 27.58 1.71
CA ALA A 184 -11.75 27.99 2.25
C ALA A 184 -11.98 29.50 2.09
N ALA A 185 -10.90 30.29 2.06
CA ALA A 185 -10.90 31.68 1.60
C ALA A 185 -9.73 31.93 0.63
N GLY A 186 -9.97 32.68 -0.45
CA GLY A 186 -8.93 33.14 -1.36
C GLY A 186 -9.21 32.84 -2.83
N GLU A 187 -8.22 33.15 -3.66
CA GLU A 187 -8.26 32.93 -5.12
C GLU A 187 -8.01 31.46 -5.48
N PRO A 188 -8.61 30.96 -6.58
CA PRO A 188 -8.38 29.61 -7.05
C PRO A 188 -6.96 29.44 -7.58
N PHE A 189 -6.38 28.27 -7.32
CA PHE A 189 -5.14 27.82 -7.92
C PHE A 189 -5.45 26.78 -8.98
N ARG A 190 -4.89 26.95 -10.18
CA ARG A 190 -5.01 25.99 -11.27
C ARG A 190 -3.67 25.36 -11.60
N THR A 191 -3.70 24.07 -11.88
CA THR A 191 -2.51 23.33 -12.32
C THR A 191 -2.91 22.19 -13.24
N THR A 192 -2.02 21.85 -14.15
CA THR A 192 -2.14 20.66 -14.99
C THR A 192 -1.31 19.53 -14.41
N PHE A 193 -1.54 18.30 -14.86
CA PHE A 193 -0.71 17.16 -14.47
C PHE A 193 -0.38 16.25 -15.66
N ASP A 194 0.74 15.55 -15.55
CA ASP A 194 1.10 14.49 -16.50
C ASP A 194 0.40 13.19 -16.11
N PRO A 195 -0.47 12.61 -16.96
CA PRO A 195 -1.17 11.36 -16.64
C PRO A 195 -0.23 10.14 -16.52
N ALA A 196 0.97 10.20 -17.11
CA ALA A 196 1.91 9.09 -17.06
C ALA A 196 2.67 9.02 -15.74
N SER A 197 3.03 10.14 -15.13
CA SER A 197 3.69 10.20 -13.82
C SER A 197 2.77 10.56 -12.65
N LEU A 198 1.60 11.14 -12.95
CA LEU A 198 0.69 11.83 -12.02
C LEU A 198 1.32 13.03 -11.30
N ASN A 199 2.43 13.57 -11.82
CA ASN A 199 3.07 14.74 -11.26
C ASN A 199 2.37 16.01 -11.75
N ALA A 200 2.25 16.98 -10.86
CA ALA A 200 1.67 18.28 -11.16
C ALA A 200 2.68 19.18 -11.85
N GLY A 201 2.24 20.02 -12.79
CA GLY A 201 3.07 21.06 -13.38
C GLY A 201 3.50 22.10 -12.36
N ALA A 202 2.63 22.38 -11.39
CA ALA A 202 2.90 23.20 -10.22
C ALA A 202 2.14 22.67 -8.99
N THR A 203 2.71 22.86 -7.80
CA THR A 203 2.11 22.50 -6.52
C THR A 203 1.79 23.74 -5.71
N TRP A 204 0.79 23.65 -4.84
CA TRP A 204 0.35 24.77 -4.02
C TRP A 204 0.39 24.46 -2.52
N SER A 205 1.22 25.19 -1.78
CA SER A 205 1.35 25.01 -0.33
C SER A 205 0.75 26.18 0.42
N ARG A 206 -0.13 25.89 1.39
CA ARG A 206 -0.76 26.85 2.29
C ARG A 206 -0.54 26.39 3.73
N GLY A 207 0.29 27.11 4.47
CA GLY A 207 0.69 26.76 5.84
C GLY A 207 1.58 25.51 5.97
N CYS A 208 1.96 24.84 4.88
CA CYS A 208 2.94 23.75 4.90
C CYS A 208 4.32 24.25 4.43
N ASP A 209 5.39 23.75 5.05
CA ASP A 209 6.75 23.97 4.58
C ASP A 209 6.92 23.38 3.16
N ALA A 210 7.55 24.16 2.27
CA ALA A 210 7.78 23.81 0.87
C ALA A 210 8.89 22.78 0.66
#